data_AF-A0A9W3SS16-F1
#
_entry.id   AF-A0A9W3SS16-F1
#
_cell.length_a   1.000
_cell.length_b   1.000
_cell.length_c   1.000
_cell.angle_alpha   90.00
_cell.angle_beta   90.00
_cell.angle_gamma   90.00
#
_symmetry.space_group_name_H-M   'P 1'
#
loop_
_entity.id
_entity.type
_entity.pdbx_description
1 polymer ?
#
loop_
_entity_poly.entity_id
_entity_poly.type
_entity_poly.pdbx_seq_one_letter_code
_entity_poly.pdbx_strand_id
1 'polypeptide(L)'
;MFPVVIICSFILIIFPEKSYACDCIKVSTEDAFQKNDVVFEGKVIEVGRKEGVGTEVLFEVKKIWKGTTSSQIIVYTKGGDCMFRFVEGGEYLVFSTQRGSEKQLYTNSCSGTKRLDEAGADKAALSQIAKESVPTKKVDLKGEMVSGLNWRQVAIISIGLLLMIVFVIFIVRKTRKK
;
A
#
# COMPACT_ATOMS: atom_id res chain seq x y z
N MET A 1 50.50 3.21 24.90
CA MET A 1 49.73 4.02 23.92
C MET A 1 48.65 3.22 23.21
N PHE A 2 48.90 1.98 22.77
CA PHE A 2 47.87 1.07 22.21
C PHE A 2 46.58 0.86 23.05
N PRO A 3 46.63 0.69 24.40
CA PRO A 3 45.40 0.40 25.15
C PRO A 3 44.45 1.60 25.26
N VAL A 4 44.97 2.83 25.21
CA VAL A 4 44.15 4.05 25.26
C VAL A 4 43.34 4.23 23.97
N VAL A 5 43.94 3.90 22.82
CA VAL A 5 43.26 3.95 21.51
C VAL A 5 42.13 2.92 21.44
N ILE A 6 42.35 1.72 22.00
CA ILE A 6 41.33 0.66 22.05
C ILE A 6 40.17 1.09 22.96
N ILE A 7 40.44 1.65 24.15
CA ILE A 7 39.40 2.12 25.06
C ILE A 7 38.58 3.28 24.45
N CYS A 8 39.21 4.25 23.79
CA CYS A 8 38.50 5.32 23.08
C CYS A 8 37.64 4.79 21.90
N SER A 9 38.11 3.75 21.21
CA SER A 9 37.36 3.12 20.11
C SER A 9 36.12 2.35 20.59
N PHE A 10 36.14 1.78 21.79
CA PHE A 10 34.98 1.09 22.37
C PHE A 10 33.90 2.06 22.88
N ILE A 11 34.27 3.25 23.33
CA ILE A 11 33.33 4.26 23.84
C ILE A 11 32.42 4.83 22.73
N LEU A 12 32.89 4.87 21.47
CA LEU A 12 32.10 5.35 20.33
C LEU A 12 30.99 4.38 19.89
N ILE A 13 31.03 3.11 20.32
CA ILE A 13 30.05 2.08 19.90
C ILE A 13 28.86 1.98 20.88
N ILE A 14 28.98 2.55 22.09
CA ILE A 14 28.02 2.32 23.20
C ILE A 14 26.93 3.40 23.27
N PHE A 15 27.03 4.49 22.50
CA PHE A 15 25.95 5.47 22.40
C PHE A 15 25.06 5.11 21.20
N PRO A 16 23.93 4.42 21.39
CA PRO A 16 22.93 4.34 20.33
C PRO A 16 22.43 5.76 20.08
N GLU A 17 22.83 6.34 18.95
CA GLU A 17 22.11 7.49 18.41
C GLU A 17 20.66 7.03 18.24
N LYS A 18 19.73 7.75 18.86
CA LYS A 18 18.30 7.46 18.71
C LYS A 18 18.00 7.40 17.21
N SER A 19 17.67 6.22 16.70
CA SER A 19 17.22 6.10 15.32
C SER A 19 15.86 6.77 15.22
N TYR A 20 15.80 7.99 14.67
CA TYR A 20 14.57 8.73 14.35
C TYR A 20 13.82 8.14 13.15
N ALA A 21 13.86 6.81 13.04
CA ALA A 21 13.31 6.03 11.95
C ALA A 21 11.83 6.37 11.72
N CYS A 22 11.02 6.40 12.79
CA CYS A 22 9.68 6.96 12.73
C CYS A 22 9.25 7.55 14.07
N ASP A 23 9.41 8.86 14.23
CA ASP A 23 8.86 9.60 15.38
C ASP A 23 7.66 10.44 14.91
N CYS A 24 6.46 9.87 15.05
CA CYS A 24 5.25 10.57 14.68
C CYS A 24 4.87 11.59 15.76
N ILE A 25 4.80 12.86 15.40
CA ILE A 25 4.15 13.86 16.26
C ILE A 25 2.68 13.45 16.40
N LYS A 26 2.21 13.31 17.65
CA LYS A 26 0.80 13.04 17.92
C LYS A 26 -0.05 14.20 17.40
N VAL A 27 -0.82 13.95 16.35
CA VAL A 27 -1.76 14.91 15.76
C VAL A 27 -3.19 14.59 16.20
N SER A 28 -4.01 15.63 16.33
CA SER A 28 -5.45 15.46 16.57
C SER A 28 -6.13 14.88 15.33
N THR A 29 -7.31 14.28 15.51
CA THR A 29 -8.11 13.76 14.40
C THR A 29 -8.51 14.88 13.45
N GLU A 30 -8.83 16.05 14.00
CA GLU A 30 -9.18 17.27 13.29
C GLU A 30 -8.02 17.72 12.40
N ASP A 31 -6.80 17.80 12.94
CA ASP A 31 -5.61 18.19 12.18
C ASP A 31 -5.27 17.16 11.11
N ALA A 32 -5.37 15.86 11.42
CA ALA A 32 -5.18 14.79 10.45
C ALA A 32 -6.22 14.89 9.32
N PHE A 33 -7.48 15.17 9.66
CA PHE A 33 -8.57 15.35 8.70
C PHE A 33 -8.34 16.56 7.79
N GLN A 34 -7.80 17.67 8.33
CA GLN A 34 -7.47 18.85 7.52
C GLN A 34 -6.29 18.59 6.58
N LYS A 35 -5.22 17.95 7.07
CA LYS A 35 -3.98 17.69 6.31
C LYS A 35 -4.11 16.63 5.21
N ASN A 36 -5.07 15.71 5.33
CA ASN A 36 -5.27 14.63 4.36
C ASN A 36 -6.34 14.99 3.33
N ASP A 37 -6.19 14.51 2.11
CA ASP A 37 -7.09 14.82 1.00
C ASP A 37 -8.30 13.89 0.98
N VAL A 38 -8.08 12.61 1.30
CA VAL A 38 -9.11 11.57 1.26
C VAL A 38 -9.11 10.81 2.59
N VAL A 39 -10.29 10.73 3.20
CA VAL A 39 -10.52 10.05 4.49
C VAL A 39 -11.75 9.15 4.37
N PHE A 40 -11.59 7.86 4.69
CA PHE A 40 -12.65 6.87 4.54
C PHE A 40 -12.49 5.69 5.50
N GLU A 41 -13.59 4.97 5.74
CA GLU A 41 -13.59 3.63 6.36
C GLU A 41 -13.73 2.59 5.26
N GLY A 42 -12.86 1.57 5.27
CA GLY A 42 -12.86 0.54 4.24
C GLY A 42 -12.27 -0.78 4.71
N LYS A 43 -12.62 -1.84 3.99
CA LYS A 43 -12.07 -3.19 4.16
C LYS A 43 -11.00 -3.43 3.10
N VAL A 44 -9.86 -3.96 3.51
CA VAL A 44 -8.82 -4.39 2.58
C VAL A 44 -9.29 -5.63 1.84
N ILE A 45 -9.31 -5.56 0.51
CA ILE A 45 -9.66 -6.70 -0.35
C ILE A 45 -8.46 -7.33 -1.05
N GLU A 46 -7.36 -6.58 -1.20
CA GLU A 46 -6.10 -7.10 -1.77
C GLU A 46 -4.91 -6.27 -1.30
N VAL A 47 -3.78 -6.93 -0.99
CA VAL A 47 -2.49 -6.29 -0.71
C VAL A 47 -1.45 -6.76 -1.71
N GLY A 48 -0.88 -5.84 -2.47
CA GLY A 48 0.11 -6.10 -3.51
C GLY A 48 1.37 -5.26 -3.36
N ARG A 49 2.28 -5.40 -4.31
CA ARG A 49 3.51 -4.62 -4.38
C ARG A 49 3.71 -4.10 -5.79
N LYS A 50 3.91 -2.79 -5.91
CA LYS A 50 4.19 -2.11 -7.16
C LYS A 50 5.65 -1.68 -7.19
N GLU A 51 6.38 -2.16 -8.20
CA GLU A 51 7.80 -1.89 -8.37
C GLU A 51 8.05 -0.37 -8.48
N GLY A 52 9.07 0.13 -7.78
CA GLY A 52 9.39 1.56 -7.72
C GLY A 52 8.43 2.43 -6.88
N VAL A 53 7.28 1.90 -6.44
CA VAL A 53 6.27 2.65 -5.67
C VAL A 53 6.21 2.20 -4.22
N GLY A 54 6.07 0.90 -3.97
CA GLY A 54 5.91 0.33 -2.63
C GLY A 54 4.77 -0.68 -2.55
N THR A 55 4.15 -0.77 -1.39
CA THR A 55 2.98 -1.62 -1.18
C THR A 55 1.74 -0.88 -1.68
N GLU A 56 0.92 -1.57 -2.45
CA GLU A 56 -0.36 -1.07 -2.94
C GLU A 56 -1.49 -1.87 -2.29
N VAL A 57 -2.55 -1.19 -1.87
CA VAL A 57 -3.62 -1.80 -1.09
C VAL A 57 -4.95 -1.36 -1.67
N LEU A 58 -5.74 -2.33 -2.10
CA LEU A 58 -7.08 -2.11 -2.61
C LEU A 58 -8.09 -2.23 -1.46
N PHE A 59 -8.90 -1.20 -1.34
CA PHE A 59 -9.99 -1.13 -0.38
C PHE A 59 -11.34 -1.24 -1.06
N GLU A 60 -12.25 -1.97 -0.42
CA GLU A 60 -13.69 -1.77 -0.56
C GLU A 60 -14.15 -0.72 0.46
N VAL A 61 -14.63 0.42 -0.05
CA VAL A 61 -15.01 1.57 0.77
C VAL A 61 -16.40 1.38 1.34
N LYS A 62 -16.55 1.59 2.65
CA LYS A 62 -17.83 1.48 3.37
C LYS A 62 -18.42 2.85 3.71
N LYS A 63 -17.58 3.75 4.25
CA LYS A 63 -17.97 5.12 4.60
C LYS A 63 -16.92 6.10 4.13
N ILE A 64 -17.36 7.28 3.71
CA ILE A 64 -16.50 8.35 3.23
C ILE A 64 -16.70 9.56 4.13
N TRP A 65 -15.58 10.07 4.63
CA TRP A 65 -15.51 11.29 5.43
C TRP A 65 -15.03 12.48 4.61
N LYS A 66 -14.16 12.26 3.61
CA LYS A 66 -13.59 13.34 2.77
C LYS A 66 -13.10 12.84 1.41
N GLY A 67 -13.28 13.67 0.38
CA GLY A 67 -12.41 13.68 -0.82
C GLY A 67 -12.65 12.60 -1.89
N THR A 68 -13.66 11.74 -1.75
CA THR A 68 -13.94 10.69 -2.75
C THR A 68 -15.43 10.37 -2.83
N THR A 69 -15.84 9.62 -3.86
CA THR A 69 -17.19 9.05 -4.02
C THR A 69 -17.15 7.60 -4.51
N SER A 70 -15.94 7.04 -4.71
CA SER A 70 -15.72 5.73 -5.32
C SER A 70 -15.90 4.57 -4.35
N SER A 71 -16.45 3.45 -4.81
CA SER A 71 -16.66 2.24 -4.00
C SER A 71 -15.40 1.44 -3.73
N GLN A 72 -14.37 1.63 -4.55
CA GLN A 72 -13.04 1.07 -4.31
C GLN A 72 -11.98 2.13 -4.51
N ILE A 73 -10.89 2.01 -3.76
CA ILE A 73 -9.77 2.94 -3.76
C ILE A 73 -8.47 2.15 -3.58
N ILE A 74 -7.46 2.47 -4.38
CA ILE A 74 -6.09 2.00 -4.18
C ILE A 74 -5.32 3.04 -3.36
N VAL A 75 -4.71 2.60 -2.26
CA VAL A 75 -3.84 3.41 -1.41
C VAL A 75 -2.45 2.79 -1.38
N TYR A 76 -1.43 3.63 -1.52
CA TYR A 76 -0.04 3.22 -1.51
C TYR A 76 0.61 3.52 -0.16
N THR A 77 1.53 2.66 0.26
CA THR A 77 2.43 2.94 1.36
C THR A 77 3.86 2.68 0.92
N LYS A 78 4.72 3.66 1.16
CA LYS A 78 6.15 3.52 0.88
C LYS A 78 6.77 2.63 1.94
N GLY A 79 7.73 1.81 1.52
CA GLY A 79 8.57 1.06 2.46
C GLY A 79 9.38 1.99 3.36
N GLY A 80 9.98 1.43 4.40
CA GLY A 80 10.74 2.15 5.42
C GLY A 80 10.03 2.11 6.76
N ASP A 81 10.55 2.90 7.70
CA ASP A 81 10.20 2.79 9.12
C ASP A 81 8.79 3.30 9.44
N CYS A 82 8.28 4.27 8.67
CA CYS A 82 6.91 4.78 8.80
C CYS A 82 5.87 4.08 7.91
N MET A 83 6.20 2.91 7.35
CA MET A 83 5.26 2.15 6.54
C MET A 83 4.06 1.71 7.38
N PHE A 84 2.84 1.95 6.88
CA PHE A 84 1.64 1.40 7.50
C PHE A 84 1.43 -0.04 7.02
N ARG A 85 1.19 -0.99 7.92
CA ARG A 85 1.00 -2.41 7.56
C ARG A 85 -0.49 -2.75 7.52
N PHE A 86 -0.99 -2.99 6.31
CA PHE A 86 -2.34 -3.48 6.09
C PHE A 86 -2.39 -5.00 6.06
N VAL A 87 -3.52 -5.55 6.49
CA VAL A 87 -3.81 -6.99 6.47
C VAL A 87 -5.07 -7.21 5.64
N GLU A 88 -5.03 -8.16 4.72
CA GLU A 88 -6.20 -8.53 3.92
C GLU A 88 -7.39 -8.92 4.79
N GLY A 89 -8.58 -8.49 4.38
CA GLY A 89 -9.80 -8.66 5.14
C GLY A 89 -9.95 -7.72 6.35
N GLY A 90 -8.90 -7.00 6.75
CA GLY A 90 -8.93 -6.04 7.84
C GLY A 90 -9.72 -4.77 7.49
N GLU A 91 -10.27 -4.13 8.51
CA GLU A 91 -11.03 -2.89 8.40
C GLU A 91 -10.26 -1.73 9.01
N TYR A 92 -10.26 -0.59 8.34
CA TYR A 92 -9.42 0.55 8.68
C TYR A 92 -10.16 1.87 8.51
N LEU A 93 -9.84 2.83 9.37
CA LEU A 93 -10.05 4.25 9.11
C LEU A 93 -8.77 4.77 8.45
N VAL A 94 -8.86 5.20 7.19
CA VAL A 94 -7.72 5.55 6.35
C VAL A 94 -7.70 7.06 6.15
N PHE A 95 -6.55 7.66 6.45
CA PHE A 95 -6.18 9.03 6.13
C PHE A 95 -5.09 9.00 5.06
N SER A 96 -5.35 9.65 3.92
CA SER A 96 -4.45 9.62 2.78
C SER A 96 -4.32 10.96 2.07
N THR A 97 -3.12 11.22 1.56
CA THR A 97 -2.77 12.43 0.79
C THR A 97 -2.50 12.06 -0.66
N GLN A 98 -2.97 12.88 -1.60
CA GLN A 98 -2.65 12.78 -3.02
C GLN A 98 -1.21 13.25 -3.26
N ARG A 99 -0.43 12.47 -4.01
CA ARG A 99 0.94 12.81 -4.39
C ARG A 99 1.21 12.47 -5.85
N GLY A 100 2.15 13.19 -6.44
CA GLY A 100 2.58 13.00 -7.83
C GLY A 100 1.58 13.55 -8.85
N SER A 101 1.98 13.54 -10.13
CA SER A 101 1.18 14.02 -11.25
C SER A 101 -0.12 13.22 -11.44
N GLU A 102 -0.11 11.92 -11.12
CA GLU A 102 -1.26 11.03 -11.18
C GLU A 102 -2.19 11.14 -9.96
N LYS A 103 -1.89 12.00 -8.98
CA LYS A 103 -2.67 12.17 -7.74
C LYS A 103 -2.93 10.86 -6.99
N GLN A 104 -1.93 9.96 -6.99
CA GLN A 104 -1.99 8.70 -6.27
C GLN A 104 -2.12 8.95 -4.75
N LEU A 105 -2.94 8.16 -4.07
CA LEU A 105 -3.18 8.30 -2.63
C LEU A 105 -2.11 7.55 -1.84
N TYR A 106 -1.44 8.25 -0.93
CA TYR A 106 -0.43 7.68 -0.06
C TYR A 106 -0.82 7.78 1.41
N THR A 107 -0.44 6.77 2.18
CA THR A 107 -0.60 6.74 3.63
C THR A 107 0.64 6.17 4.34
N ASN A 108 0.77 6.48 5.62
CA ASN A 108 1.86 6.05 6.50
C ASN A 108 1.38 5.96 7.95
N SER A 109 2.21 5.43 8.86
CA SER A 109 1.89 5.30 10.29
C SER A 109 1.59 6.61 11.01
N CYS A 110 2.07 7.74 10.49
CA CYS A 110 1.85 9.07 11.08
C CYS A 110 0.62 9.80 10.52
N SER A 111 -0.07 9.22 9.53
CA SER A 111 -1.18 9.89 8.82
C SER A 111 -2.46 10.04 9.67
N GLY A 112 -2.57 9.27 10.75
CA GLY A 112 -3.83 9.05 11.49
C GLY A 112 -4.54 7.76 11.11
N THR A 113 -4.08 7.06 10.06
CA THR A 113 -4.61 5.75 9.66
C THR A 113 -4.44 4.72 10.77
N LYS A 114 -5.49 3.94 11.05
CA LYS A 114 -5.48 2.88 12.07
C LYS A 114 -6.58 1.85 11.81
N ARG A 115 -6.52 0.73 12.53
CA ARG A 115 -7.56 -0.31 12.45
C ARG A 115 -8.89 0.24 12.99
N LEU A 116 -9.99 -0.21 12.42
CA LEU A 116 -11.31 0.35 12.69
C LEU A 116 -11.79 0.09 14.13
N ASP A 117 -11.38 -1.04 14.72
CA ASP A 117 -11.63 -1.41 16.12
C ASP A 117 -10.88 -0.50 17.12
N GLU A 118 -9.80 0.15 16.68
CA GLU A 118 -9.01 1.10 17.46
C GLU A 118 -9.42 2.56 17.20
N ALA A 119 -10.31 2.82 16.24
CA ALA A 119 -10.65 4.15 15.74
C ALA A 119 -11.86 4.81 16.41
N GLY A 120 -12.32 4.31 17.57
CA GLY A 120 -13.54 4.79 18.22
C GLY A 120 -13.52 6.30 18.52
N ALA A 121 -12.42 6.80 19.08
CA ALA A 121 -12.25 8.23 19.37
C ALA A 121 -12.19 9.09 18.10
N ASP A 122 -11.47 8.63 17.08
CA ASP A 122 -11.34 9.33 15.80
C ASP A 122 -12.68 9.43 15.08
N LYS A 123 -13.47 8.35 15.09
CA LYS A 123 -14.82 8.34 14.49
C LYS A 123 -15.78 9.29 15.20
N ALA A 124 -15.71 9.35 16.53
CA ALA A 124 -16.49 10.30 17.30
C ALA A 124 -16.11 11.74 16.95
N ALA A 125 -14.81 12.05 16.87
CA ALA A 125 -14.30 13.34 16.44
C ALA A 125 -14.73 13.70 15.01
N LEU A 126 -14.55 12.78 14.05
CA LEU A 126 -14.97 12.97 12.66
C LEU A 126 -16.46 13.27 12.53
N SER A 127 -17.30 12.61 13.32
CA SER A 127 -18.76 12.81 13.33
C SER A 127 -19.17 14.22 13.80
N GLN A 128 -18.33 14.92 14.56
CA GLN A 128 -18.59 16.30 14.99
C GLN A 128 -18.19 17.34 13.93
N ILE A 129 -17.23 17.00 13.05
CA ILE A 129 -16.64 17.96 12.10
C ILE A 129 -17.00 17.70 10.64
N ALA A 130 -17.50 16.52 10.31
CA ALA A 130 -17.81 16.11 8.94
C ALA A 130 -19.04 15.19 8.90
N LYS A 131 -19.77 15.25 7.78
CA LYS A 131 -20.90 14.36 7.51
C LYS A 131 -20.41 13.15 6.72
N GLU A 132 -20.57 11.95 7.28
CA GLU A 132 -20.27 10.72 6.55
C GLU A 132 -21.22 10.53 5.36
N SER A 133 -20.71 9.87 4.31
CA SER A 133 -21.47 9.48 3.13
C SER A 133 -21.10 8.07 2.69
N VAL A 134 -21.96 7.44 1.90
CA VAL A 134 -21.69 6.16 1.26
C VAL A 134 -21.17 6.36 -0.16
N PRO A 135 -20.35 5.43 -0.71
CA PRO A 135 -19.91 5.52 -2.09
C PRO A 135 -21.07 5.55 -3.08
N THR A 136 -21.07 6.53 -3.99
CA THR A 136 -22.08 6.67 -5.05
C THR A 136 -21.56 6.21 -6.40
N LYS A 137 -20.24 6.25 -6.63
CA LYS A 137 -19.60 5.80 -7.86
C LYS A 137 -19.10 4.37 -7.68
N LYS A 138 -19.76 3.40 -8.30
CA LYS A 138 -19.29 2.02 -8.35
C LYS A 138 -18.12 1.88 -9.33
N VAL A 139 -17.01 1.34 -8.85
CA VAL A 139 -15.78 1.06 -9.63
C VAL A 139 -15.26 -0.32 -9.24
N ASP A 140 -14.59 -0.97 -10.20
CA ASP A 140 -13.88 -2.24 -10.01
C ASP A 140 -12.41 -2.04 -10.40
N LEU A 141 -11.55 -1.95 -9.40
CA LEU A 141 -10.11 -1.70 -9.53
C LEU A 141 -9.28 -2.97 -9.33
N LYS A 142 -9.93 -4.14 -9.15
CA LYS A 142 -9.21 -5.40 -8.91
C LYS A 142 -8.30 -5.76 -10.09
N GLY A 143 -8.77 -5.51 -11.31
CA GLY A 143 -7.96 -5.71 -12.52
C GLY A 143 -6.75 -4.77 -12.64
N GLU A 144 -6.78 -3.60 -12.00
CA GLU A 144 -5.68 -2.63 -12.07
C GLU A 144 -4.48 -3.07 -11.22
N MET A 145 -4.69 -3.67 -10.04
CA MET A 145 -3.60 -4.20 -9.19
C MET A 145 -2.90 -5.41 -9.81
N VAL A 146 -3.63 -6.29 -10.49
CA VAL A 146 -3.07 -7.53 -11.08
C VAL A 146 -2.18 -7.25 -12.31
N SER A 147 -2.19 -6.03 -12.83
CA SER A 147 -1.47 -5.64 -14.05
C SER A 147 0.07 -5.52 -13.89
N GLY A 148 0.65 -6.10 -12.84
CA GLY A 148 2.09 -6.29 -12.70
C GLY A 148 2.73 -7.13 -13.82
N LEU A 149 1.94 -7.92 -14.57
CA LEU A 149 2.38 -8.44 -15.86
C LEU A 149 1.96 -7.49 -16.97
N ASN A 150 2.96 -6.86 -17.61
CA ASN A 150 2.78 -6.11 -18.83
C ASN A 150 2.02 -6.99 -19.84
N TRP A 151 0.94 -6.50 -20.47
CA TRP A 151 0.18 -7.27 -21.48
C TRP A 151 1.10 -7.83 -22.58
N ARG A 152 2.18 -7.10 -22.89
CA ARG A 152 3.25 -7.55 -23.79
C ARG A 152 3.97 -8.80 -23.28
N GLN A 153 4.26 -8.89 -21.99
CA GLN A 153 4.86 -10.07 -21.37
C GLN A 153 3.90 -11.26 -21.39
N VAL A 154 2.61 -11.04 -21.11
CA VAL A 154 1.58 -12.10 -21.22
C VAL A 154 1.50 -12.63 -22.65
N ALA A 155 1.47 -11.73 -23.64
CA ALA A 155 1.46 -12.11 -25.05
C ALA A 155 2.73 -12.90 -25.46
N ILE A 156 3.91 -12.46 -25.01
CA ILE A 156 5.19 -13.15 -25.30
C ILE A 156 5.21 -14.57 -24.70
N ILE A 157 4.80 -14.72 -23.44
CA ILE A 157 4.75 -16.03 -22.77
C ILE A 157 3.77 -16.97 -23.48
N SER A 158 2.60 -16.45 -23.87
CA SER A 158 1.57 -17.22 -24.59
C SER A 158 2.08 -17.75 -25.94
N ILE A 159 2.75 -16.89 -26.72
CA ILE A 159 3.33 -17.25 -28.02
C ILE A 159 4.46 -18.29 -27.84
N GLY A 160 5.33 -18.10 -26.85
CA GLY A 160 6.42 -19.04 -26.56
C GLY A 160 5.90 -20.44 -26.22
N LEU A 161 4.84 -20.52 -25.41
CA LEU A 161 4.23 -21.79 -25.02
C LEU A 161 3.61 -22.52 -26.23
N LEU A 162 2.93 -21.79 -27.12
CA LEU A 162 2.38 -22.32 -28.36
C LEU A 162 3.48 -22.88 -29.28
N LEU A 163 4.58 -22.15 -29.45
CA LEU A 163 5.71 -22.60 -30.27
C LEU A 163 6.37 -23.86 -29.70
N MET A 164 6.52 -23.93 -28.38
CA MET A 164 7.05 -25.13 -27.71
C MET A 164 6.14 -26.35 -27.93
N ILE A 165 4.82 -26.18 -27.81
CA ILE A 165 3.86 -27.26 -28.08
C ILE A 165 3.97 -27.73 -29.53
N VAL A 166 4.02 -26.81 -30.51
CA VAL A 166 4.17 -27.15 -31.93
C VAL A 166 5.48 -27.89 -32.19
N PHE A 167 6.58 -27.45 -31.58
CA PHE A 167 7.89 -28.10 -31.71
C PHE A 167 7.88 -29.53 -31.14
N VAL A 168 7.29 -29.72 -29.97
CA VAL A 168 7.13 -31.06 -29.36
C VAL A 168 6.28 -31.97 -30.24
N ILE A 169 5.15 -31.48 -30.76
CA ILE A 169 4.30 -32.23 -31.69
C ILE A 169 5.08 -32.61 -32.95
N PHE A 170 5.91 -31.70 -33.48
CA PHE A 170 6.77 -31.96 -34.63
C PHE A 170 7.81 -33.05 -34.36
N ILE A 171 8.49 -32.99 -33.20
CA ILE A 171 9.45 -34.02 -32.78
C ILE A 171 8.76 -35.38 -32.62
N VAL A 172 7.63 -35.46 -31.92
CA VAL A 172 6.89 -36.71 -31.71
C VAL A 172 6.40 -37.30 -33.03
N ARG A 173 5.92 -36.46 -33.96
CA ARG A 173 5.53 -36.91 -35.31
C ARG A 173 6.72 -37.44 -36.11
N LYS A 174 7.90 -36.86 -35.93
CA LYS A 174 9.14 -37.29 -36.61
C LYS A 174 9.67 -38.59 -36.03
N THR A 175 9.57 -38.82 -34.72
CA THR A 175 10.02 -40.06 -34.07
C THR A 175 9.07 -41.23 -34.30
N ARG A 176 7.76 -41.01 -34.48
CA ARG A 176 6.78 -42.07 -34.82
C ARG A 176 6.79 -42.53 -36.29
N LYS A 177 7.45 -41.78 -37.19
CA LYS A 177 7.55 -42.10 -38.62
C LYS A 177 8.85 -42.80 -39.00
N LYS A 178 9.78 -42.96 -38.05
CA LYS A 178 10.96 -43.84 -38.16
C LYS A 178 10.64 -45.17 -37.51
#